data_AF-A0A836PRV0-F1
#
_entry.id   AF-A0A836PRV0-F1
#
_cell.length_a   1.000
_cell.length_b   1.000
_cell.length_c   1.000
_cell.angle_alpha   90.00
_cell.angle_beta   90.00
_cell.angle_gamma   90.00
#
_symmetry.space_group_name_H-M   'P 1'
#
loop_
_entity.id
_entity.type
_entity.pdbx_description
1 polymer ?
#
loop_
_entity_poly.entity_id
_entity_poly.type
_entity_poly.pdbx_seq_one_letter_code
_entity_poly.pdbx_strand_id
1 'polypeptide(L)'
;MPTNTEKQAVNLPAPVEIDDLRLIPMDGFNESTRTSQAIIWYKGRLIVGTGRSPLGFMGRFTASRGKGGLTDQGNFGATDSAAGARDEDGAEVWSYNPETDEWTSVFKSPVQEGVDGEMRARDRSIRAAYVYQTASDTEPTLYLGVGSLERQVVFLRSTDGINFEECKEHGFGLGDVDVPSVRVIVGMNGKLYCTPTGKNYGRGMFDDNLTDFPFVFETDDPLNGHWTPVNEQAFGDDTNISINELTVLNDHLYAMTINKRNGFQVWKTDAKGKPPYQWSKIVDRGAYRNISSFPSFSYVFNNAIYVGGTLQRQGRGGRDRFGPYPADMIRINADDSWDLVSGVPRFTPDGFKQPTTGTFGGLGEDFIHVFWKAAEHDGWLYLGAAGWKWMPTYLKDRPDLSEDQFAYLQEETDKYVEGHYPMWRTSDGETWEVVTEEGIPGANPHNYGIREILGTDYGLFVVPTNKLGANKGGGLEIWLGDKKKS
;
A
#
# COMPACT_ATOMS: atom_id res chain seq x y z
N MET A 1 -25.45 33.41 10.93
CA MET A 1 -24.95 33.19 9.57
C MET A 1 -23.71 34.04 9.35
N PRO A 2 -22.50 33.44 9.30
CA PRO A 2 -21.35 34.06 8.68
C PRO A 2 -21.04 33.34 7.35
N THR A 3 -21.22 34.12 6.28
CA THR A 3 -20.45 34.16 5.03
C THR A 3 -19.88 32.85 4.46
N ASN A 4 -20.55 32.36 3.40
CA ASN A 4 -19.92 31.62 2.31
C ASN A 4 -18.71 32.44 1.81
N THR A 5 -17.51 32.04 2.19
CA THR A 5 -16.32 32.37 1.42
C THR A 5 -16.49 31.63 0.09
N GLU A 6 -16.81 32.36 -0.99
CA GLU A 6 -16.62 31.86 -2.34
C GLU A 6 -15.17 31.37 -2.43
N LYS A 7 -14.96 30.04 -2.42
CA LYS A 7 -13.71 29.47 -2.91
C LYS A 7 -13.56 30.02 -4.32
N GLN A 8 -12.60 30.92 -4.53
CA GLN A 8 -12.20 31.30 -5.88
C GLN A 8 -12.03 30.01 -6.67
N ALA A 9 -12.78 29.86 -7.76
CA ALA A 9 -12.62 28.74 -8.66
C ALA A 9 -11.19 28.83 -9.21
N VAL A 10 -10.28 28.09 -8.58
CA VAL A 10 -8.95 27.86 -9.13
C VAL A 10 -9.21 27.17 -10.44
N ASN A 11 -8.79 27.81 -11.54
CA ASN A 11 -8.90 27.21 -12.86
C ASN A 11 -7.86 26.08 -12.90
N LEU A 12 -8.24 24.91 -12.39
CA LEU A 12 -7.39 23.74 -12.34
C LEU A 12 -7.07 23.32 -13.77
N PRO A 13 -5.85 22.82 -14.03
CA PRO A 13 -5.60 22.08 -15.26
C PRO A 13 -6.64 20.99 -15.42
N ALA A 14 -7.00 20.68 -16.66
CA ALA A 14 -7.83 19.53 -16.93
C ALA A 14 -7.17 18.29 -16.28
N PRO A 15 -7.93 17.35 -15.70
CA PRO A 15 -7.37 16.13 -15.17
C PRO A 15 -6.84 15.22 -16.28
N VAL A 16 -5.90 14.34 -15.96
CA VAL A 16 -5.55 13.17 -16.79
C VAL A 16 -6.78 12.28 -16.92
N GLU A 17 -7.14 11.99 -18.17
CA GLU A 17 -8.20 11.05 -18.55
C GLU A 17 -7.62 9.65 -18.80
N ILE A 18 -8.50 8.64 -18.86
CA ILE A 18 -8.09 7.26 -19.13
C ILE A 18 -7.40 7.12 -20.50
N ASP A 19 -7.86 7.88 -21.50
CA ASP A 19 -7.30 7.85 -22.87
C ASP A 19 -5.94 8.57 -22.96
N ASP A 20 -5.56 9.37 -21.96
CA ASP A 20 -4.24 9.99 -21.88
C ASP A 20 -3.17 8.99 -21.39
N LEU A 21 -3.58 7.84 -20.83
CA LEU A 21 -2.68 6.85 -20.26
C LEU A 21 -2.07 5.99 -21.37
N ARG A 22 -0.74 6.08 -21.50
CA ARG A 22 0.04 5.18 -22.37
C ARG A 22 0.90 4.23 -21.56
N LEU A 23 1.00 2.99 -22.01
CA LEU A 23 1.94 2.02 -21.46
C LEU A 23 3.38 2.47 -21.75
N ILE A 24 4.23 2.44 -20.73
CA ILE A 24 5.68 2.59 -20.91
C ILE A 24 6.25 1.20 -21.23
N PRO A 25 6.94 1.03 -22.36
CA PRO A 25 7.62 -0.23 -22.66
C PRO A 25 8.65 -0.56 -21.56
N MET A 26 8.60 -1.79 -21.06
CA MET A 26 9.51 -2.28 -20.02
C MET A 26 10.29 -3.47 -20.56
N ASP A 27 11.62 -3.41 -20.49
CA ASP A 27 12.51 -4.50 -20.91
C ASP A 27 13.58 -4.76 -19.84
N GLY A 28 14.00 -6.02 -19.73
CA GLY A 28 15.06 -6.48 -18.83
C GLY A 28 14.66 -6.71 -17.37
N PHE A 29 13.43 -6.36 -16.97
CA PHE A 29 12.90 -6.64 -15.64
C PHE A 29 12.84 -8.15 -15.37
N ASN A 30 13.01 -8.53 -14.12
CA ASN A 30 12.84 -9.92 -13.71
C ASN A 30 11.45 -10.46 -14.09
N GLU A 31 11.40 -11.60 -14.79
CA GLU A 31 10.16 -12.21 -15.26
C GLU A 31 9.19 -12.62 -14.14
N SER A 32 9.70 -12.83 -12.92
CA SER A 32 8.87 -13.12 -11.74
C SER A 32 8.24 -11.88 -11.09
N THR A 33 8.61 -10.68 -11.57
CA THR A 33 8.04 -9.41 -11.10
C THR A 33 6.58 -9.31 -11.50
N ARG A 34 5.73 -9.05 -10.51
CA ARG A 34 4.28 -8.93 -10.70
C ARG A 34 3.72 -7.56 -10.29
N THR A 35 4.54 -6.78 -9.58
CA THR A 35 4.09 -5.54 -8.94
C THR A 35 5.28 -4.65 -8.62
N SER A 36 5.03 -3.35 -8.53
CA SER A 36 5.88 -2.43 -7.79
C SER A 36 5.22 -2.13 -6.45
N GLN A 37 6.00 -2.08 -5.39
CA GLN A 37 5.53 -1.70 -4.04
C GLN A 37 6.11 -0.36 -3.59
N ALA A 38 6.90 0.29 -4.44
CA ALA A 38 7.45 1.61 -4.20
C ALA A 38 7.90 2.21 -5.54
N ILE A 39 7.36 3.38 -5.87
CA ILE A 39 7.87 4.24 -6.93
C ILE A 39 8.11 5.64 -6.37
N ILE A 40 9.06 6.37 -6.94
CA ILE A 40 9.33 7.75 -6.56
C ILE A 40 9.98 8.54 -7.69
N TRP A 41 9.72 9.83 -7.73
CA TRP A 41 10.38 10.75 -8.66
C TRP A 41 11.62 11.33 -7.99
N TYR A 42 12.78 11.16 -8.62
CA TYR A 42 14.02 11.68 -8.07
C TYR A 42 14.96 12.11 -9.19
N LYS A 43 15.47 13.35 -9.09
CA LYS A 43 16.41 13.97 -10.05
C LYS A 43 16.01 13.76 -11.52
N GLY A 44 14.73 13.98 -11.84
CA GLY A 44 14.19 13.91 -13.20
C GLY A 44 13.92 12.50 -13.73
N ARG A 45 13.95 11.49 -12.86
CA ARG A 45 13.79 10.08 -13.22
C ARG A 45 12.72 9.44 -12.36
N LEU A 46 12.00 8.49 -12.95
CA LEU A 46 11.14 7.59 -12.19
C LEU A 46 12.01 6.44 -11.65
N ILE A 47 12.07 6.31 -10.34
CA ILE A 47 12.70 5.18 -9.66
C ILE A 47 11.60 4.18 -9.29
N VAL A 48 11.81 2.93 -9.70
CA VAL A 48 10.84 1.84 -9.52
C VAL A 48 11.50 0.71 -8.74
N GLY A 49 10.95 0.43 -7.57
CA GLY A 49 11.28 -0.74 -6.79
C GLY A 49 10.37 -1.92 -7.14
N THR A 50 10.95 -3.08 -7.41
CA THR A 50 10.17 -4.27 -7.80
C THR A 50 9.81 -5.14 -6.59
N GLY A 51 8.67 -5.82 -6.69
CA GLY A 51 8.31 -6.91 -5.80
C GLY A 51 8.11 -8.20 -6.59
N ARG A 52 8.87 -9.24 -6.25
CA ARG A 52 8.76 -10.55 -6.91
C ARG A 52 7.55 -11.34 -6.43
N SER A 53 7.20 -12.35 -7.22
CA SER A 53 6.28 -13.40 -6.80
C SER A 53 6.82 -14.17 -5.58
N PRO A 54 5.97 -14.56 -4.60
CA PRO A 54 6.41 -15.34 -3.45
C PRO A 54 7.11 -16.62 -3.88
N LEU A 55 8.21 -16.99 -3.20
CA LEU A 55 8.86 -18.30 -3.28
C LEU A 55 7.97 -19.34 -2.55
N GLY A 56 6.78 -19.58 -3.10
CA GLY A 56 5.76 -20.42 -2.45
C GLY A 56 5.05 -19.76 -1.25
N PHE A 57 4.08 -20.52 -0.75
CA PHE A 57 3.15 -20.28 0.37
C PHE A 57 2.88 -18.80 0.75
N MET A 58 1.83 -18.20 0.18
CA MET A 58 1.08 -17.18 0.93
C MET A 58 0.43 -17.86 2.14
N GLY A 59 0.86 -17.47 3.34
CA GLY A 59 0.36 -17.92 4.62
C GLY A 59 -1.17 -18.01 4.73
N ARG A 60 -1.67 -19.25 4.85
CA ARG A 60 -2.95 -19.68 5.48
C ARG A 60 -4.22 -18.86 5.17
N PHE A 61 -4.89 -19.23 4.08
CA PHE A 61 -6.29 -19.70 4.09
C PHE A 61 -6.47 -20.70 2.93
N THR A 62 -5.68 -21.77 2.93
CA THR A 62 -5.88 -22.87 2.00
C THR A 62 -7.18 -23.60 2.33
N ALA A 63 -7.93 -23.90 1.28
CA ALA A 63 -9.07 -24.79 1.31
C ALA A 63 -8.73 -26.11 2.01
N SER A 64 -9.26 -26.31 3.23
CA SER A 64 -9.36 -27.64 3.81
C SER A 64 -10.84 -28.01 3.96
N ARG A 65 -11.32 -28.81 2.98
CA ARG A 65 -12.55 -29.65 2.97
C ARG A 65 -13.88 -28.87 3.13
N GLY A 66 -14.62 -28.54 2.08
CA GLY A 66 -15.31 -29.45 1.15
C GLY A 66 -16.83 -29.43 1.47
N LYS A 67 -17.72 -29.17 0.50
CA LYS A 67 -18.38 -30.20 -0.33
C LYS A 67 -18.91 -29.58 -1.65
N GLY A 68 -18.35 -30.03 -2.76
CA GLY A 68 -19.02 -30.07 -4.07
C GLY A 68 -18.94 -28.80 -4.91
N GLY A 69 -18.08 -28.81 -5.95
CA GLY A 69 -18.35 -28.04 -7.18
C GLY A 69 -17.51 -26.79 -7.46
N LEU A 70 -16.22 -26.78 -7.16
CA LEU A 70 -15.25 -25.94 -7.89
C LEU A 70 -14.21 -26.91 -8.49
N THR A 71 -14.64 -27.70 -9.48
CA THR A 71 -13.84 -28.84 -9.98
C THR A 71 -12.88 -28.50 -11.10
N ASP A 72 -12.95 -27.30 -11.71
CA ASP A 72 -12.09 -26.98 -12.87
C ASP A 72 -11.50 -25.55 -12.90
N GLN A 73 -11.67 -24.75 -11.84
CA GLN A 73 -10.98 -23.45 -11.73
C GLN A 73 -9.67 -23.62 -10.96
N GLY A 74 -8.57 -23.21 -11.61
CA GLY A 74 -7.20 -23.48 -11.20
C GLY A 74 -6.90 -23.19 -9.73
N ASN A 75 -5.97 -23.97 -9.21
CA ASN A 75 -5.31 -23.89 -7.91
C ASN A 75 -4.98 -22.46 -7.43
N PHE A 76 -5.96 -21.70 -6.95
CA PHE A 76 -5.70 -20.43 -6.26
C PHE A 76 -5.28 -20.72 -4.81
N GLY A 77 -3.98 -20.60 -4.56
CA GLY A 77 -3.36 -20.88 -3.27
C GLY A 77 -2.73 -22.27 -3.14
N ALA A 78 -2.64 -23.06 -4.21
CA ALA A 78 -1.72 -24.19 -4.19
C ALA A 78 -0.29 -23.66 -4.27
N THR A 79 0.57 -24.30 -3.49
CA THR A 79 2.02 -24.32 -3.68
C THR A 79 2.31 -24.85 -5.08
N ASP A 80 2.25 -23.99 -6.09
CA ASP A 80 2.94 -24.29 -7.32
C ASP A 80 4.36 -23.77 -7.14
N SER A 81 5.30 -24.70 -6.99
CA SER A 81 6.71 -24.42 -7.25
C SER A 81 6.92 -23.87 -8.68
N ALA A 82 5.89 -23.90 -9.55
CA ALA A 82 5.83 -23.26 -10.85
C ALA A 82 5.23 -21.83 -10.88
N ALA A 83 5.20 -21.09 -9.77
CA ALA A 83 4.96 -19.63 -9.75
C ALA A 83 6.04 -18.82 -10.51
N GLY A 84 6.94 -19.50 -11.23
CA GLY A 84 7.93 -18.88 -12.11
C GLY A 84 9.03 -18.12 -11.36
N ALA A 85 9.07 -18.27 -10.04
CA ALA A 85 9.93 -17.54 -9.15
C ALA A 85 11.21 -18.38 -8.97
N ARG A 86 12.36 -17.92 -9.47
CA ARG A 86 13.64 -18.61 -9.33
C ARG A 86 14.37 -18.14 -8.07
N ASP A 87 15.22 -18.96 -7.45
CA ASP A 87 15.88 -18.57 -6.20
C ASP A 87 16.78 -17.35 -6.37
N GLU A 88 17.31 -17.13 -7.59
CA GLU A 88 18.10 -15.94 -7.96
C GLU A 88 17.28 -14.66 -8.21
N ASP A 89 15.96 -14.76 -8.33
CA ASP A 89 15.13 -13.61 -8.67
C ASP A 89 15.00 -12.67 -7.44
N GLY A 90 15.69 -11.54 -7.41
CA GLY A 90 15.66 -10.64 -6.25
C GLY A 90 14.73 -9.44 -6.40
N ALA A 91 14.65 -8.65 -5.33
CA ALA A 91 14.28 -7.24 -5.44
C ALA A 91 15.23 -6.53 -6.42
N GLU A 92 14.68 -5.70 -7.30
CA GLU A 92 15.43 -4.84 -8.21
C GLU A 92 14.97 -3.39 -8.02
N VAL A 93 15.88 -2.45 -8.30
CA VAL A 93 15.55 -1.03 -8.49
C VAL A 93 15.90 -0.66 -9.92
N TRP A 94 14.95 -0.04 -10.59
CA TRP A 94 15.07 0.42 -11.96
C TRP A 94 14.87 1.93 -12.03
N SER A 95 15.66 2.59 -12.87
CA SER A 95 15.60 4.03 -13.13
C SER A 95 15.15 4.26 -14.56
N TYR A 96 14.01 4.92 -14.76
CA TYR A 96 13.50 5.32 -16.07
C TYR A 96 13.82 6.77 -16.36
N ASN A 97 14.42 7.00 -17.53
CA ASN A 97 14.58 8.32 -18.10
C ASN A 97 13.46 8.60 -19.11
N PRO A 98 12.50 9.47 -18.77
CA PRO A 98 11.43 9.78 -19.70
C PRO A 98 11.86 10.57 -20.94
N GLU A 99 13.00 11.26 -20.89
CA GLU A 99 13.52 12.03 -22.03
C GLU A 99 14.08 11.12 -23.13
N THR A 100 14.69 9.99 -22.74
CA THR A 100 15.28 9.03 -23.67
C THR A 100 14.45 7.76 -23.85
N ASP A 101 13.40 7.58 -23.04
CA ASP A 101 12.59 6.37 -22.97
C ASP A 101 13.41 5.11 -22.61
N GLU A 102 14.42 5.29 -21.76
CA GLU A 102 15.38 4.25 -21.40
C GLU A 102 15.24 3.82 -19.93
N TRP A 103 15.34 2.51 -19.72
CA TRP A 103 15.43 1.89 -18.40
C TRP A 103 16.88 1.53 -18.06
N THR A 104 17.25 1.71 -16.79
CA THR A 104 18.54 1.27 -16.26
C THR A 104 18.32 0.52 -14.96
N SER A 105 18.79 -0.72 -14.87
CA SER A 105 18.85 -1.46 -13.60
C SER A 105 19.93 -0.84 -12.72
N VAL A 106 19.55 -0.28 -11.58
CA VAL A 106 20.44 0.47 -10.67
C VAL A 106 20.71 -0.26 -9.35
N PHE A 107 19.90 -1.25 -9.02
CA PHE A 107 20.18 -2.19 -7.92
C PHE A 107 19.58 -3.56 -8.23
N LYS A 108 20.28 -4.61 -7.84
CA LYS A 108 19.78 -5.98 -7.79
C LYS A 108 20.15 -6.58 -6.45
N SER A 109 19.21 -7.28 -5.82
CA SER A 109 19.47 -8.03 -4.60
C SER A 109 20.74 -8.88 -4.74
N PRO A 110 21.63 -8.89 -3.74
CA PRO A 110 22.73 -9.84 -3.73
C PRO A 110 22.18 -11.27 -3.64
N VAL A 111 22.87 -12.20 -4.31
CA VAL A 111 22.66 -13.64 -4.14
C VAL A 111 23.66 -14.14 -3.10
N GLN A 112 23.17 -14.73 -2.02
CA GLN A 112 23.97 -15.18 -0.89
C GLN A 112 23.44 -16.50 -0.31
N GLU A 113 24.25 -17.14 0.51
CA GLU A 113 23.86 -18.31 1.29
C GLU A 113 22.87 -17.88 2.37
N GLY A 114 21.64 -18.40 2.33
CA GLY A 114 20.62 -18.13 3.35
C GLY A 114 20.86 -18.89 4.65
N VAL A 115 20.06 -18.61 5.69
CA VAL A 115 20.15 -19.29 7.01
C VAL A 115 20.09 -20.81 6.99
N ASP A 116 19.70 -21.43 5.88
CA ASP A 116 19.57 -22.87 5.70
C ASP A 116 20.64 -23.48 4.76
N GLY A 117 21.62 -22.68 4.33
CA GLY A 117 22.73 -23.11 3.48
C GLY A 117 22.50 -23.05 1.96
N GLU A 118 21.32 -22.61 1.50
CA GLU A 118 21.03 -22.53 0.06
C GLU A 118 21.28 -21.13 -0.50
N MET A 119 21.86 -21.07 -1.70
CA MET A 119 22.12 -19.81 -2.42
C MET A 119 20.84 -19.23 -3.01
N ARG A 120 20.52 -17.97 -2.68
CA ARG A 120 19.33 -17.27 -3.15
C ARG A 120 19.50 -15.76 -3.13
N ALA A 121 18.62 -15.03 -3.80
CA ALA A 121 18.48 -13.59 -3.60
C ALA A 121 18.07 -13.29 -2.14
N ARG A 122 18.82 -12.41 -1.48
CA ARG A 122 18.57 -11.96 -0.10
C ARG A 122 17.22 -11.23 0.03
N ASP A 123 16.93 -10.36 -0.93
CA ASP A 123 15.88 -9.35 -0.84
C ASP A 123 14.68 -9.73 -1.72
N ARG A 124 13.47 -9.58 -1.18
CA ARG A 124 12.22 -9.96 -1.84
C ARG A 124 11.56 -8.79 -2.57
N SER A 125 11.65 -7.59 -2.01
CA SER A 125 11.01 -6.43 -2.62
C SER A 125 11.51 -5.11 -2.06
N ILE A 126 11.39 -4.07 -2.86
CA ILE A 126 11.50 -2.69 -2.39
C ILE A 126 10.12 -2.25 -1.92
N ARG A 127 9.98 -1.91 -0.65
CA ARG A 127 8.68 -1.76 0.04
C ARG A 127 8.29 -0.33 0.37
N ALA A 128 9.27 0.56 0.44
CA ALA A 128 9.07 1.97 0.69
C ALA A 128 10.15 2.76 -0.04
N ALA A 129 9.81 3.94 -0.51
CA ALA A 129 10.74 4.91 -1.09
C ALA A 129 10.38 6.31 -0.59
N TYR A 130 11.38 7.10 -0.23
CA TYR A 130 11.16 8.48 0.21
C TYR A 130 12.38 9.35 -0.11
N VAL A 131 12.14 10.58 -0.56
CA VAL A 131 13.19 11.58 -0.78
C VAL A 131 13.10 12.59 0.35
N TYR A 132 14.18 12.74 1.10
CA TYR A 132 14.26 13.68 2.20
C TYR A 132 15.70 14.07 2.49
N GLN A 133 15.89 15.23 3.12
CA GLN A 133 17.19 15.66 3.61
C GLN A 133 17.21 15.50 5.13
N THR A 134 17.95 14.51 5.64
CA THR A 134 18.16 14.40 7.08
C THR A 134 19.23 15.40 7.57
N ALA A 135 19.39 15.52 8.89
CA ALA A 135 20.43 16.38 9.46
C ALA A 135 21.85 15.92 9.09
N SER A 136 22.05 14.63 8.78
CA SER A 136 23.33 14.10 8.30
C SER A 136 23.59 14.36 6.80
N ASP A 137 22.57 14.69 6.02
CA ASP A 137 22.70 14.85 4.57
C ASP A 137 23.09 16.29 4.17
N THR A 138 23.91 16.37 3.13
CA THR A 138 24.26 17.65 2.48
C THR A 138 23.22 18.12 1.46
N GLU A 139 22.37 17.21 0.95
CA GLU A 139 21.33 17.48 -0.05
C GLU A 139 20.15 16.51 0.11
N PRO A 140 18.95 16.79 -0.43
CA PRO A 140 17.86 15.83 -0.48
C PRO A 140 18.33 14.51 -1.09
N THR A 141 18.06 13.42 -0.38
CA THR A 141 18.60 12.09 -0.66
C THR A 141 17.46 11.08 -0.78
N LEU A 142 17.62 10.09 -1.66
CA LEU A 142 16.68 8.99 -1.81
C LEU A 142 16.97 7.87 -0.82
N TYR A 143 15.94 7.42 -0.12
CA TYR A 143 15.96 6.27 0.79
C TYR A 143 14.98 5.20 0.34
N LEU A 144 15.41 3.95 0.38
CA LEU A 144 14.59 2.78 0.08
C LEU A 144 14.55 1.83 1.28
N GLY A 145 13.37 1.31 1.59
CA GLY A 145 13.19 0.21 2.53
C GLY A 145 13.07 -1.12 1.78
N VAL A 146 14.00 -2.04 2.02
CA VAL A 146 14.14 -3.30 1.28
C VAL A 146 13.70 -4.47 2.15
N GLY A 147 12.62 -5.12 1.75
CA GLY A 147 12.14 -6.34 2.37
C GLY A 147 13.10 -7.51 2.13
N SER A 148 13.49 -8.17 3.20
CA SER A 148 14.51 -9.23 3.22
C SER A 148 13.90 -10.59 3.55
N LEU A 149 14.40 -11.63 2.89
CA LEU A 149 14.12 -13.03 3.24
C LEU A 149 14.98 -13.50 4.43
N GLU A 150 16.08 -12.80 4.71
CA GLU A 150 17.01 -13.09 5.81
C GLU A 150 16.61 -12.36 7.11
N ARG A 151 15.31 -12.20 7.33
CA ARG A 151 14.68 -11.71 8.59
C ARG A 151 14.92 -10.25 8.95
N GLN A 152 15.91 -9.56 8.38
CA GLN A 152 16.17 -8.15 8.70
C GLN A 152 16.02 -7.25 7.47
N VAL A 153 15.12 -6.28 7.55
CA VAL A 153 14.96 -5.21 6.58
C VAL A 153 16.29 -4.48 6.39
N VAL A 154 16.59 -4.17 5.14
CA VAL A 154 17.76 -3.40 4.72
C VAL A 154 17.30 -2.01 4.26
N PHE A 155 18.11 -1.00 4.50
CA PHE A 155 17.89 0.35 3.97
C PHE A 155 18.95 0.68 2.93
N LEU A 156 18.53 1.24 1.80
CA LEU A 156 19.44 1.77 0.78
C LEU A 156 19.34 3.29 0.76
N ARG A 157 20.48 3.93 0.51
CA ARG A 157 20.62 5.38 0.33
C ARG A 157 21.18 5.68 -1.04
N SER A 158 20.72 6.74 -1.69
CA SER A 158 21.30 7.22 -2.94
C SER A 158 21.18 8.73 -3.07
N THR A 159 22.29 9.40 -3.37
CA THR A 159 22.31 10.84 -3.64
C THR A 159 22.02 11.18 -5.09
N ASP A 160 22.09 10.22 -6.03
CA ASP A 160 21.92 10.48 -7.47
C ASP A 160 20.80 9.66 -8.13
N GLY A 161 20.22 8.68 -7.43
CA GLY A 161 19.18 7.79 -7.94
C GLY A 161 19.72 6.67 -8.83
N ILE A 162 21.04 6.55 -8.96
CA ILE A 162 21.73 5.59 -9.84
C ILE A 162 22.66 4.70 -9.02
N ASN A 163 23.43 5.28 -8.10
CA ASN A 163 24.34 4.57 -7.22
C ASN A 163 23.70 4.44 -5.84
N PHE A 164 23.51 3.20 -5.39
CA PHE A 164 22.93 2.89 -4.09
C PHE A 164 23.98 2.34 -3.15
N GLU A 165 24.01 2.86 -1.93
CA GLU A 165 24.77 2.32 -0.81
C GLU A 165 23.84 1.70 0.24
N GLU A 166 24.26 0.57 0.81
CA GLU A 166 23.55 -0.09 1.90
C GLU A 166 23.86 0.61 3.23
N CYS A 167 22.82 0.94 3.99
CA CYS A 167 22.95 1.53 5.31
C CYS A 167 23.51 0.48 6.29
N LYS A 168 24.38 0.91 7.21
CA LYS A 168 25.18 0.00 8.04
C LYS A 168 24.37 -0.84 9.04
N GLU A 169 23.22 -0.34 9.48
CA GLU A 169 22.38 -0.98 10.49
C GLU A 169 21.10 -1.54 9.87
N HIS A 170 20.91 -2.85 9.98
CA HIS A 170 19.71 -3.55 9.52
C HIS A 170 18.69 -3.72 10.65
N GLY A 171 17.42 -3.96 10.30
CA GLY A 171 16.41 -4.35 11.30
C GLY A 171 16.22 -3.33 12.43
N PHE A 172 16.46 -2.04 12.16
CA PHE A 172 16.39 -0.95 13.15
C PHE A 172 17.34 -1.11 14.35
N GLY A 173 18.45 -1.85 14.19
CA GLY A 173 19.42 -2.05 15.28
C GLY A 173 18.92 -3.00 16.39
N LEU A 174 17.83 -3.73 16.16
CA LEU A 174 17.21 -4.61 17.16
C LEU A 174 17.95 -5.96 17.36
N GLY A 175 19.09 -6.17 16.71
CA GLY A 175 19.84 -7.43 16.76
C GLY A 175 19.15 -8.55 15.97
N ASP A 176 19.40 -9.81 16.34
CA ASP A 176 18.87 -11.01 15.66
C ASP A 176 17.38 -11.25 15.97
N VAL A 177 16.55 -10.32 15.51
CA VAL A 177 15.09 -10.39 15.57
C VAL A 177 14.51 -10.46 14.16
N ASP A 178 13.28 -10.98 14.08
CA ASP A 178 12.57 -11.08 12.81
C ASP A 178 11.78 -9.79 12.50
N VAL A 179 12.38 -8.96 11.66
CA VAL A 179 11.84 -7.70 11.14
C VAL A 179 12.11 -7.66 9.62
N PRO A 180 11.39 -8.46 8.82
CA PRO A 180 11.76 -8.71 7.44
C PRO A 180 11.45 -7.54 6.50
N SER A 181 10.70 -6.53 6.95
CA SER A 181 10.18 -5.52 6.05
C SER A 181 9.77 -4.23 6.76
N VAL A 182 9.44 -3.22 5.96
CA VAL A 182 8.83 -1.95 6.38
C VAL A 182 7.63 -1.64 5.48
N ARG A 183 6.79 -0.69 5.91
CA ARG A 183 5.66 -0.21 5.11
C ARG A 183 5.89 1.13 4.43
N VAL A 184 6.51 2.04 5.16
CA VAL A 184 6.48 3.46 4.84
C VAL A 184 7.69 4.12 5.48
N ILE A 185 8.25 5.09 4.78
CA ILE A 185 9.26 6.01 5.27
C ILE A 185 8.68 7.41 5.09
N VAL A 186 8.75 8.25 6.12
CA VAL A 186 8.41 9.67 6.04
C VAL A 186 9.50 10.51 6.67
N GLY A 187 9.59 11.78 6.29
CA GLY A 187 10.60 12.71 6.81
C GLY A 187 9.95 13.91 7.50
N MET A 188 10.48 14.29 8.66
CA MET A 188 10.06 15.50 9.39
C MET A 188 11.21 15.97 10.30
N ASN A 189 11.38 17.28 10.48
CA ASN A 189 12.36 17.85 11.43
C ASN A 189 13.81 17.32 11.26
N GLY A 190 14.29 17.20 10.02
CA GLY A 190 15.62 16.64 9.72
C GLY A 190 15.82 15.16 10.07
N LYS A 191 14.74 14.40 10.32
CA LYS A 191 14.77 12.97 10.65
C LYS A 191 13.92 12.16 9.68
N LEU A 192 14.26 10.90 9.50
CA LEU A 192 13.38 9.89 8.92
C LEU A 192 12.61 9.16 10.02
N TYR A 193 11.39 8.77 9.71
CA TYR A 193 10.52 7.93 10.52
C TYR A 193 10.06 6.72 9.72
N CYS A 194 10.10 5.56 10.35
CA CYS A 194 9.74 4.29 9.71
C CYS A 194 9.20 3.30 10.75
N THR A 195 8.52 2.25 10.29
CA THR A 195 7.95 1.21 11.14
C THR A 195 8.25 -0.19 10.59
N PRO A 196 8.65 -1.15 11.45
CA PRO A 196 8.79 -2.53 11.07
C PRO A 196 7.45 -3.16 10.70
N THR A 197 7.46 -4.08 9.76
CA THR A 197 6.32 -4.94 9.42
C THR A 197 6.80 -6.33 9.02
N GLY A 198 5.90 -7.28 9.18
CA GLY A 198 6.04 -8.63 8.68
C GLY A 198 6.65 -9.61 9.69
N LYS A 199 6.45 -10.90 9.41
CA LYS A 199 7.06 -12.02 10.13
C LYS A 199 7.42 -13.15 9.16
N ASN A 200 8.63 -13.68 9.27
CA ASN A 200 9.08 -14.91 8.63
C ASN A 200 8.88 -16.09 9.61
N TYR A 201 8.22 -17.17 9.17
CA TYR A 201 8.16 -18.44 9.94
C TYR A 201 8.70 -19.57 9.06
N GLY A 202 9.94 -19.98 9.28
CA GLY A 202 10.66 -20.78 8.29
C GLY A 202 10.82 -20.03 6.96
N ARG A 203 11.05 -20.75 5.86
CA ARG A 203 11.35 -20.21 4.51
C ARG A 203 10.22 -19.38 3.84
N GLY A 204 9.16 -19.03 4.57
CA GLY A 204 8.01 -18.29 4.05
C GLY A 204 7.52 -17.24 5.03
N MET A 205 7.06 -16.13 4.49
CA MET A 205 6.45 -15.06 5.27
C MET A 205 5.08 -15.50 5.77
N PHE A 206 4.90 -15.44 7.09
CA PHE A 206 3.66 -15.80 7.75
C PHE A 206 2.62 -14.67 7.64
N ASP A 207 3.08 -13.42 7.66
CA ASP A 207 2.24 -12.22 7.62
C ASP A 207 3.06 -11.03 7.09
N ASP A 208 2.54 -10.27 6.10
CA ASP A 208 3.17 -9.03 5.59
C ASP A 208 2.84 -7.79 6.41
N ASN A 209 1.85 -7.86 7.28
CA ASN A 209 1.21 -6.69 7.90
C ASN A 209 1.45 -6.63 9.41
N LEU A 210 1.78 -7.75 10.06
CA LEU A 210 1.96 -7.83 11.52
C LEU A 210 3.42 -7.86 11.90
N THR A 211 3.75 -7.32 13.07
CA THR A 211 5.10 -7.32 13.64
C THR A 211 5.06 -7.68 15.13
N ASP A 212 6.19 -8.03 15.71
CA ASP A 212 6.38 -8.11 17.17
C ASP A 212 6.87 -6.78 17.78
N PHE A 213 7.13 -5.78 16.94
CA PHE A 213 7.72 -4.49 17.33
C PHE A 213 6.80 -3.33 16.90
N PRO A 214 5.63 -3.11 17.54
CA PRO A 214 4.72 -2.02 17.18
C PRO A 214 5.25 -0.65 17.65
N PHE A 215 6.37 -0.23 17.05
CA PHE A 215 7.09 1.01 17.31
C PHE A 215 7.30 1.78 16.02
N VAL A 216 7.16 3.09 16.09
CA VAL A 216 7.75 4.02 15.14
C VAL A 216 9.20 4.23 15.56
N PHE A 217 10.13 4.17 14.62
CA PHE A 217 11.53 4.49 14.83
C PHE A 217 11.89 5.78 14.11
N GLU A 218 12.82 6.54 14.69
CA GLU A 218 13.44 7.70 14.05
C GLU A 218 14.95 7.55 13.90
N THR A 219 15.52 8.21 12.90
CA THR A 219 16.97 8.46 12.78
C THR A 219 17.23 9.78 12.05
N ASP A 220 18.28 10.49 12.45
CA ASP A 220 18.84 11.65 11.74
C ASP A 220 20.08 11.30 10.88
N ASP A 221 20.61 10.08 11.01
CA ASP A 221 21.77 9.55 10.28
C ASP A 221 21.47 8.15 9.70
N PRO A 222 20.59 8.06 8.69
CA PRO A 222 20.13 6.76 8.20
C PRO A 222 21.27 5.89 7.65
N LEU A 223 22.34 6.50 7.12
CA LEU A 223 23.48 5.78 6.54
C LEU A 223 24.21 4.95 7.61
N ASN A 224 24.42 5.51 8.79
CA ASN A 224 25.04 4.79 9.91
C ASN A 224 24.03 4.04 10.79
N GLY A 225 22.73 4.32 10.65
CA GLY A 225 21.68 3.68 11.43
C GLY A 225 21.22 4.55 12.60
N HIS A 226 21.26 4.02 13.82
CA HIS A 226 20.85 4.70 15.06
C HIS A 226 19.34 4.89 15.20
N TRP A 227 18.59 3.90 14.77
CA TRP A 227 17.13 3.93 14.88
C TRP A 227 16.69 3.92 16.35
N THR A 228 15.92 4.92 16.75
CA THR A 228 15.42 5.07 18.13
C THR A 228 13.89 4.95 18.14
N PRO A 229 13.28 4.10 18.99
CA PRO A 229 11.82 4.02 19.10
C PRO A 229 11.25 5.30 19.71
N VAL A 230 10.14 5.80 19.16
CA VAL A 230 9.59 7.13 19.50
C VAL A 230 8.21 7.13 20.14
N ASN A 231 7.63 5.96 20.39
CA ASN A 231 6.39 5.80 21.12
C ASN A 231 6.55 4.81 22.27
N GLU A 232 5.70 4.93 23.29
CA GLU A 232 5.49 3.84 24.24
C GLU A 232 5.00 2.58 23.51
N GLN A 233 5.29 1.41 24.07
CA GLN A 233 4.90 0.13 23.47
C GLN A 233 3.42 0.16 23.04
N ALA A 234 3.19 -0.03 21.72
CA ALA A 234 1.85 -0.09 21.15
C ALA A 234 0.98 1.17 21.43
N PHE A 235 1.61 2.33 21.69
CA PHE A 235 0.97 3.59 22.09
C PHE A 235 0.19 3.49 23.42
N GLY A 236 0.60 2.58 24.31
CA GLY A 236 -0.08 2.33 25.58
C GLY A 236 -1.34 1.45 25.47
N ASP A 237 -1.63 0.92 24.27
CA ASP A 237 -2.74 -0.02 24.02
C ASP A 237 -2.20 -1.32 23.42
N ASP A 238 -2.13 -2.37 24.24
CA ASP A 238 -1.58 -3.70 23.87
C ASP A 238 -2.37 -4.44 22.78
N THR A 239 -3.52 -3.89 22.37
CA THR A 239 -4.29 -4.41 21.24
C THR A 239 -3.85 -3.86 19.89
N ASN A 240 -2.99 -2.82 19.88
CA ASN A 240 -2.24 -2.40 18.69
C ASN A 240 -1.09 -3.39 18.44
N ILE A 241 -1.16 -4.08 17.31
CA ILE A 241 -0.25 -5.19 16.97
C ILE A 241 0.67 -4.89 15.78
N SER A 242 0.51 -3.73 15.17
CA SER A 242 1.39 -3.24 14.10
C SER A 242 1.06 -1.77 13.81
N ILE A 243 1.91 -1.13 13.02
CA ILE A 243 1.68 0.21 12.47
C ILE A 243 1.78 0.06 10.95
N ASN A 244 0.69 0.34 10.23
CA ASN A 244 0.65 0.13 8.79
C ASN A 244 1.01 1.38 7.99
N GLU A 245 0.62 2.56 8.46
CA GLU A 245 0.85 3.83 7.75
C GLU A 245 1.43 4.89 8.68
N LEU A 246 2.23 5.78 8.09
CA LEU A 246 2.75 7.01 8.66
C LEU A 246 2.45 8.14 7.69
N THR A 247 2.08 9.31 8.21
CA THR A 247 1.82 10.50 7.38
C THR A 247 2.19 11.74 8.16
N VAL A 248 2.69 12.76 7.45
CA VAL A 248 2.98 14.07 8.04
C VAL A 248 1.97 15.08 7.54
N LEU A 249 1.36 15.84 8.45
CA LEU A 249 0.50 16.98 8.13
C LEU A 249 0.77 18.10 9.13
N ASN A 250 1.02 19.32 8.64
CA ASN A 250 1.21 20.53 9.46
C ASN A 250 2.22 20.34 10.60
N ASP A 251 3.41 19.83 10.28
CA ASP A 251 4.50 19.56 11.24
C ASP A 251 4.15 18.55 12.36
N HIS A 252 3.14 17.71 12.13
CA HIS A 252 2.79 16.60 13.02
C HIS A 252 2.93 15.27 12.28
N LEU A 253 3.42 14.27 13.01
CA LEU A 253 3.49 12.89 12.57
C LEU A 253 2.24 12.14 13.04
N TYR A 254 1.59 11.47 12.10
CA TYR A 254 0.44 10.61 12.32
C TYR A 254 0.84 9.14 12.08
N ALA A 255 0.46 8.26 13.00
CA ALA A 255 0.71 6.83 12.93
C ALA A 255 -0.59 6.03 13.01
N MET A 256 -0.77 5.08 12.09
CA MET A 256 -2.03 4.34 11.93
C MET A 256 -1.82 2.87 12.27
N THR A 257 -2.46 2.42 13.34
CA THR A 257 -2.21 1.11 13.92
C THR A 257 -3.14 0.05 13.36
N ILE A 258 -2.66 -1.19 13.33
CA ILE A 258 -3.54 -2.35 13.24
C ILE A 258 -3.94 -2.73 14.66
N ASN A 259 -5.23 -2.68 14.98
CA ASN A 259 -5.74 -3.07 16.28
C ASN A 259 -6.57 -4.34 16.17
N LYS A 260 -6.15 -5.40 16.87
CA LYS A 260 -6.77 -6.74 16.75
C LYS A 260 -8.18 -6.83 17.34
N ARG A 261 -8.58 -5.87 18.17
CA ARG A 261 -9.82 -5.94 18.96
C ARG A 261 -10.89 -5.00 18.43
N ASN A 262 -10.52 -3.75 18.17
CA ASN A 262 -11.49 -2.68 17.94
C ASN A 262 -11.42 -2.07 16.53
N GLY A 263 -10.49 -2.50 15.68
CA GLY A 263 -10.20 -1.83 14.41
C GLY A 263 -9.22 -0.66 14.61
N PHE A 264 -8.61 -0.22 13.51
CA PHE A 264 -7.44 0.69 13.52
C PHE A 264 -7.59 1.91 14.42
N GLN A 265 -6.46 2.40 14.93
CA GLN A 265 -6.37 3.69 15.60
C GLN A 265 -5.47 4.63 14.81
N VAL A 266 -5.68 5.93 14.96
CA VAL A 266 -4.76 6.95 14.44
C VAL A 266 -4.25 7.78 15.61
N TRP A 267 -2.92 7.90 15.70
CA TRP A 267 -2.22 8.62 16.76
C TRP A 267 -1.42 9.76 16.15
N LYS A 268 -1.32 10.88 16.86
CA LYS A 268 -0.63 12.11 16.43
C LYS A 268 0.43 12.53 17.45
N THR A 269 1.56 13.02 16.98
CA THR A 269 2.58 13.70 17.80
C THR A 269 3.17 14.90 17.05
N ASP A 270 3.66 15.89 17.79
CA ASP A 270 4.48 16.98 17.21
C ASP A 270 5.96 16.58 17.04
N ALA A 271 6.34 15.40 17.54
CA ALA A 271 7.70 14.85 17.55
C ALA A 271 8.76 15.83 18.09
N LYS A 272 8.42 16.60 19.13
CA LYS A 272 9.36 17.54 19.78
C LYS A 272 9.93 16.97 21.07
N GLY A 273 11.19 17.32 21.33
CA GLY A 273 11.90 16.91 22.53
C GLY A 273 12.63 15.57 22.38
N LYS A 274 12.70 14.79 23.45
CA LYS A 274 13.40 13.50 23.47
C LYS A 274 12.37 12.34 23.43
N PRO A 275 12.56 11.33 22.57
CA PRO A 275 11.77 10.10 22.59
C PRO A 275 11.72 9.40 23.97
N PRO A 276 10.63 8.68 24.29
CA PRO A 276 9.39 8.58 23.52
C PRO A 276 8.59 9.89 23.54
N TYR A 277 8.01 10.27 22.40
CA TYR A 277 7.20 11.48 22.30
C TYR A 277 5.83 11.31 22.95
N GLN A 278 5.15 12.42 23.22
CA GLN A 278 3.74 12.38 23.60
C GLN A 278 2.87 12.17 22.37
N TRP A 279 2.01 11.15 22.44
CA TRP A 279 1.08 10.80 21.37
C TRP A 279 -0.36 10.98 21.84
N SER A 280 -1.18 11.59 20.99
CA SER A 280 -2.62 11.75 21.20
C SER A 280 -3.41 10.89 20.23
N LYS A 281 -4.40 10.14 20.72
CA LYS A 281 -5.28 9.33 19.87
C LYS A 281 -6.33 10.22 19.21
N ILE A 282 -6.35 10.22 17.88
CA ILE A 282 -7.26 11.04 17.05
C ILE A 282 -8.45 10.22 16.57
N VAL A 283 -8.20 9.01 16.10
CA VAL A 283 -9.26 8.08 15.67
C VAL A 283 -9.16 6.80 16.49
N ASP A 284 -10.30 6.32 16.98
CA ASP A 284 -10.42 5.05 17.71
C ASP A 284 -11.40 4.09 17.02
N ARG A 285 -11.27 2.81 17.35
CA ARG A 285 -12.18 1.73 16.95
C ARG A 285 -12.47 1.63 15.44
N GLY A 286 -11.46 1.88 14.61
CA GLY A 286 -11.59 1.89 13.15
C GLY A 286 -12.68 2.85 12.68
N ALA A 287 -12.67 4.08 13.21
CA ALA A 287 -13.72 5.08 12.98
C ALA A 287 -15.13 4.55 13.27
N TYR A 288 -15.25 3.73 14.32
CA TYR A 288 -16.49 3.11 14.78
C TYR A 288 -17.22 2.28 13.71
N ARG A 289 -16.49 1.75 12.72
CA ARG A 289 -17.03 0.88 11.66
C ARG A 289 -17.61 -0.44 12.18
N ASN A 290 -17.25 -0.83 13.39
CA ASN A 290 -17.81 -1.99 14.10
C ASN A 290 -17.48 -3.37 13.48
N ILE A 291 -16.47 -3.42 12.60
CA ILE A 291 -15.84 -4.63 12.06
C ILE A 291 -14.31 -4.51 12.22
N SER A 292 -13.55 -5.57 11.88
CA SER A 292 -12.09 -5.61 12.00
C SER A 292 -11.39 -4.71 10.97
N SER A 293 -11.50 -3.39 11.15
CA SER A 293 -11.00 -2.41 10.21
C SER A 293 -9.48 -2.21 10.34
N PHE A 294 -8.80 -2.15 9.20
CA PHE A 294 -7.36 -2.01 9.01
C PHE A 294 -7.10 -0.78 8.12
N PRO A 295 -6.10 0.07 8.43
CA PRO A 295 -5.81 1.26 7.64
C PRO A 295 -4.96 0.85 6.43
N SER A 296 -5.50 0.92 5.21
CA SER A 296 -4.86 0.39 4.00
C SER A 296 -4.04 1.38 3.19
N PHE A 297 -4.33 2.67 3.33
CA PHE A 297 -3.58 3.75 2.73
C PHE A 297 -3.81 5.02 3.56
N SER A 298 -2.89 5.97 3.43
CA SER A 298 -3.14 7.35 3.79
C SER A 298 -2.51 8.33 2.80
N TYR A 299 -3.15 9.48 2.62
CA TYR A 299 -2.64 10.54 1.74
C TYR A 299 -3.09 11.92 2.21
N VAL A 300 -2.23 12.92 2.11
CA VAL A 300 -2.56 14.31 2.41
C VAL A 300 -3.08 15.01 1.16
N PHE A 301 -4.29 15.56 1.23
CA PHE A 301 -4.87 16.36 0.16
C PHE A 301 -5.75 17.46 0.76
N ASN A 302 -5.68 18.67 0.22
CA ASN A 302 -6.44 19.82 0.70
C ASN A 302 -6.37 20.03 2.23
N ASN A 303 -5.15 19.95 2.80
CA ASN A 303 -4.88 20.13 4.23
C ASN A 303 -5.61 19.14 5.16
N ALA A 304 -5.86 17.92 4.67
CA ALA A 304 -6.46 16.83 5.43
C ALA A 304 -5.83 15.48 5.06
N ILE A 305 -5.90 14.51 5.97
CA ILE A 305 -5.41 13.14 5.75
C ILE A 305 -6.59 12.25 5.38
N TYR A 306 -6.58 11.72 4.16
CA TYR A 306 -7.50 10.66 3.75
C TYR A 306 -6.95 9.32 4.24
N VAL A 307 -7.81 8.47 4.80
CA VAL A 307 -7.45 7.14 5.31
C VAL A 307 -8.46 6.11 4.83
N GLY A 308 -7.97 5.05 4.18
CA GLY A 308 -8.79 3.91 3.76
C GLY A 308 -8.90 2.88 4.88
N GLY A 309 -10.13 2.50 5.24
CA GLY A 309 -10.42 1.44 6.21
C GLY A 309 -10.96 0.20 5.51
N THR A 310 -10.23 -0.92 5.55
CA THR A 310 -10.64 -2.21 4.95
C THR A 310 -10.60 -3.35 5.98
N LEU A 311 -10.91 -4.58 5.58
CA LEU A 311 -10.60 -5.78 6.34
C LEU A 311 -9.20 -6.29 5.99
N GLN A 312 -8.38 -6.56 7.02
CA GLN A 312 -7.03 -7.08 6.84
C GLN A 312 -7.00 -8.44 6.12
N ARG A 313 -8.02 -9.29 6.34
CA ARG A 313 -8.16 -10.61 5.72
C ARG A 313 -9.62 -10.89 5.40
N GLN A 314 -9.85 -11.66 4.34
CA GLN A 314 -11.18 -12.14 3.97
C GLN A 314 -11.71 -13.10 5.06
N GLY A 315 -12.69 -12.68 5.87
CA GLY A 315 -13.36 -13.53 6.85
C GLY A 315 -12.54 -13.85 8.12
N ARG A 316 -12.83 -13.20 9.26
CA ARG A 316 -12.16 -13.48 10.56
C ARG A 316 -13.06 -14.10 11.63
N GLY A 317 -14.17 -14.72 11.23
CA GLY A 317 -15.19 -15.18 12.17
C GLY A 317 -15.88 -13.99 12.86
N GLY A 318 -16.90 -14.23 13.68
CA GLY A 318 -17.64 -13.12 14.30
C GLY A 318 -18.37 -12.22 13.28
N ARG A 319 -18.25 -10.90 13.43
CA ARG A 319 -19.04 -9.91 12.66
C ARG A 319 -18.56 -9.67 11.23
N ASP A 320 -17.33 -10.03 10.93
CA ASP A 320 -16.71 -9.93 9.61
C ASP A 320 -16.46 -11.32 9.02
N ARG A 321 -17.27 -12.32 9.41
CA ARG A 321 -17.15 -13.71 8.97
C ARG A 321 -17.42 -13.87 7.47
N PHE A 322 -18.42 -13.17 6.94
CA PHE A 322 -18.89 -13.30 5.57
C PHE A 322 -18.89 -11.94 4.88
N GLY A 323 -18.11 -11.79 3.80
CA GLY A 323 -18.08 -10.60 2.95
C GLY A 323 -18.97 -10.76 1.69
N PRO A 324 -18.81 -9.90 0.68
CA PRO A 324 -17.82 -8.81 0.59
C PRO A 324 -18.14 -7.66 1.56
N TYR A 325 -17.10 -6.98 2.05
CA TYR A 325 -17.23 -5.71 2.75
C TYR A 325 -16.48 -4.64 1.97
N PRO A 326 -17.16 -3.60 1.45
CA PRO A 326 -16.49 -2.56 0.70
C PRO A 326 -15.58 -1.72 1.61
N ALA A 327 -14.51 -1.12 1.10
CA ALA A 327 -13.64 -0.26 1.90
C ALA A 327 -14.36 1.03 2.35
N ASP A 328 -14.12 1.48 3.57
CA ASP A 328 -14.52 2.83 4.00
C ASP A 328 -13.39 3.81 3.70
N MET A 329 -13.72 5.10 3.60
CA MET A 329 -12.75 6.18 3.58
C MET A 329 -13.16 7.25 4.58
N ILE A 330 -12.23 7.65 5.44
CA ILE A 330 -12.38 8.80 6.33
C ILE A 330 -11.41 9.90 5.92
N ARG A 331 -11.71 11.13 6.34
CA ARG A 331 -10.82 12.29 6.22
C ARG A 331 -10.59 12.84 7.63
N ILE A 332 -9.32 12.99 8.03
CA ILE A 332 -8.90 13.64 9.26
C ILE A 332 -8.50 15.07 8.91
N ASN A 333 -9.21 16.03 9.47
CA ASN A 333 -9.01 17.46 9.24
C ASN A 333 -7.84 17.98 10.09
N ALA A 334 -7.29 19.14 9.73
CA ALA A 334 -6.15 19.74 10.44
C ALA A 334 -6.43 20.08 11.92
N ASP A 335 -7.71 20.23 12.30
CA ASP A 335 -8.15 20.44 13.69
C ASP A 335 -8.40 19.12 14.46
N ASP A 336 -7.96 17.99 13.88
CA ASP A 336 -8.10 16.63 14.38
C ASP A 336 -9.54 16.09 14.43
N SER A 337 -10.54 16.87 13.96
CA SER A 337 -11.85 16.31 13.64
C SER A 337 -11.75 15.35 12.45
N TRP A 338 -12.70 14.43 12.31
CA TRP A 338 -12.73 13.54 11.15
C TRP A 338 -14.13 13.38 10.58
N ASP A 339 -14.20 13.21 9.26
CA ASP A 339 -15.41 12.98 8.50
C ASP A 339 -15.42 11.58 7.91
N LEU A 340 -16.59 10.97 7.79
CA LEU A 340 -16.78 9.78 6.97
C LEU A 340 -16.92 10.28 5.53
N VAL A 341 -15.98 9.94 4.65
CA VAL A 341 -16.04 10.35 3.23
C VAL A 341 -16.94 9.37 2.48
N SER A 342 -16.65 8.07 2.57
CA SER A 342 -17.43 6.98 1.97
C SER A 342 -17.55 5.83 2.96
N GLY A 343 -18.77 5.28 3.11
CA GLY A 343 -19.03 4.17 4.04
C GLY A 343 -20.46 4.13 4.54
N VAL A 344 -20.75 3.24 5.50
CA VAL A 344 -22.08 3.16 6.13
C VAL A 344 -22.26 4.30 7.16
N PRO A 345 -23.34 5.10 7.13
CA PRO A 345 -23.59 6.12 8.16
C PRO A 345 -23.62 5.53 9.58
N ARG A 346 -23.09 6.24 10.58
CA ARG A 346 -22.98 5.69 11.96
C ARG A 346 -22.97 6.77 13.05
N PHE A 347 -23.45 6.41 14.24
CA PHE A 347 -23.28 7.23 15.45
C PHE A 347 -21.92 6.97 16.09
N THR A 348 -21.21 8.03 16.44
CA THR A 348 -19.94 7.99 17.14
C THR A 348 -19.98 8.92 18.35
N PRO A 349 -18.99 8.87 19.26
CA PRO A 349 -18.85 9.87 20.31
C PRO A 349 -18.76 11.32 19.78
N ASP A 350 -18.32 11.50 18.53
CA ASP A 350 -18.20 12.79 17.86
C ASP A 350 -19.50 13.19 17.12
N GLY A 351 -20.59 12.45 17.31
CA GLY A 351 -21.89 12.69 16.69
C GLY A 351 -22.23 11.71 15.56
N PHE A 352 -23.30 12.02 14.82
CA PHE A 352 -23.68 11.22 13.66
C PHE A 352 -22.77 11.55 12.47
N LYS A 353 -22.12 10.53 11.91
CA LYS A 353 -21.25 10.63 10.73
C LYS A 353 -21.97 10.06 9.52
N GLN A 354 -22.35 10.94 8.60
CA GLN A 354 -22.87 10.60 7.28
C GLN A 354 -21.74 10.74 6.24
N PRO A 355 -21.66 9.86 5.22
CA PRO A 355 -20.71 10.00 4.12
C PRO A 355 -20.85 11.37 3.44
N THR A 356 -19.76 12.13 3.36
CA THR A 356 -19.78 13.46 2.73
C THR A 356 -20.02 13.37 1.22
N THR A 357 -19.60 12.27 0.58
CA THR A 357 -19.86 11.98 -0.83
C THR A 357 -21.30 11.54 -1.11
N GLY A 358 -22.06 11.20 -0.06
CA GLY A 358 -23.35 10.51 -0.20
C GLY A 358 -23.28 9.06 -0.66
N THR A 359 -22.07 8.47 -0.77
CA THR A 359 -21.87 7.08 -1.21
C THR A 359 -21.60 6.13 -0.05
N PHE A 360 -22.04 4.87 -0.21
CA PHE A 360 -21.63 3.78 0.68
C PHE A 360 -20.14 3.47 0.50
N GLY A 361 -19.63 2.44 1.19
CA GLY A 361 -18.23 2.02 1.05
C GLY A 361 -17.87 1.72 -0.41
N GLY A 362 -16.57 1.74 -0.72
CA GLY A 362 -16.07 1.49 -2.06
C GLY A 362 -16.42 2.59 -3.05
N LEU A 363 -16.74 3.79 -2.54
CA LEU A 363 -17.33 4.88 -3.33
C LEU A 363 -18.62 4.46 -4.07
N GLY A 364 -19.34 3.46 -3.55
CA GLY A 364 -20.58 2.93 -4.15
C GLY A 364 -20.44 1.55 -4.79
N GLU A 365 -19.23 1.01 -4.95
CA GLU A 365 -19.01 -0.36 -5.46
C GLU A 365 -18.78 -1.35 -4.30
N ASP A 366 -19.71 -2.29 -4.13
CA ASP A 366 -19.73 -3.22 -2.98
C ASP A 366 -18.52 -4.17 -2.94
N PHE A 367 -17.92 -4.42 -4.09
CA PHE A 367 -16.78 -5.32 -4.21
C PHE A 367 -15.44 -4.62 -4.03
N ILE A 368 -15.37 -3.33 -3.71
CA ILE A 368 -14.07 -2.69 -3.43
C ILE A 368 -13.54 -3.20 -2.12
N HIS A 369 -12.62 -4.15 -2.16
CA HIS A 369 -11.97 -4.64 -0.96
C HIS A 369 -11.18 -3.52 -0.30
N VAL A 370 -10.43 -2.75 -1.08
CA VAL A 370 -9.39 -1.89 -0.51
C VAL A 370 -9.05 -0.71 -1.42
N PHE A 371 -8.95 0.46 -0.82
CA PHE A 371 -8.23 1.59 -1.40
C PHE A 371 -6.74 1.43 -1.08
N TRP A 372 -5.88 1.37 -2.10
CA TRP A 372 -4.47 1.01 -1.91
C TRP A 372 -3.51 2.17 -2.00
N LYS A 373 -3.73 3.09 -2.93
CA LYS A 373 -2.82 4.20 -3.13
C LYS A 373 -3.56 5.41 -3.66
N ALA A 374 -3.10 6.57 -3.24
CA ALA A 374 -3.52 7.83 -3.80
C ALA A 374 -2.29 8.70 -4.12
N ALA A 375 -2.44 9.60 -5.09
CA ALA A 375 -1.48 10.66 -5.36
C ALA A 375 -2.18 11.87 -5.96
N GLU A 376 -1.69 13.06 -5.63
CA GLU A 376 -2.09 14.30 -6.27
C GLU A 376 -1.29 14.52 -7.56
N HIS A 377 -1.96 14.99 -8.61
CA HIS A 377 -1.35 15.50 -9.82
C HIS A 377 -2.20 16.66 -10.35
N ASP A 378 -1.56 17.80 -10.61
CA ASP A 378 -2.21 19.01 -11.13
C ASP A 378 -3.47 19.46 -10.34
N GLY A 379 -3.43 19.30 -9.01
CA GLY A 379 -4.54 19.66 -8.11
C GLY A 379 -5.67 18.63 -8.04
N TRP A 380 -5.52 17.48 -8.68
CA TRP A 380 -6.45 16.35 -8.61
C TRP A 380 -5.86 15.22 -7.79
N LEU A 381 -6.61 14.74 -6.80
CA LEU A 381 -6.30 13.53 -6.06
C LEU A 381 -6.82 12.31 -6.84
N TYR A 382 -5.92 11.44 -7.26
CA TYR A 382 -6.23 10.15 -7.88
C TYR A 382 -6.20 9.05 -6.82
N LEU A 383 -7.13 8.10 -6.90
CA LEU A 383 -7.28 7.01 -5.94
C LEU A 383 -7.42 5.68 -6.67
N GLY A 384 -6.48 4.78 -6.40
CA GLY A 384 -6.46 3.41 -6.93
C GLY A 384 -6.95 2.40 -5.90
N ALA A 385 -7.67 1.38 -6.38
CA ALA A 385 -8.25 0.36 -5.52
C ALA A 385 -8.07 -1.06 -6.07
N ALA A 386 -8.52 -2.04 -5.28
CA ALA A 386 -8.65 -3.44 -5.66
C ALA A 386 -9.98 -4.02 -5.17
N GLY A 387 -10.53 -4.94 -5.97
CA GLY A 387 -11.80 -5.59 -5.68
C GLY A 387 -11.70 -6.87 -4.85
N TRP A 388 -12.83 -7.48 -4.50
CA TRP A 388 -12.94 -8.85 -4.00
C TRP A 388 -13.03 -9.87 -5.15
N LYS A 389 -13.53 -9.46 -6.32
CA LYS A 389 -13.83 -10.33 -7.47
C LYS A 389 -12.61 -11.09 -8.02
N TRP A 390 -11.41 -10.49 -7.91
CA TRP A 390 -10.17 -11.12 -8.36
C TRP A 390 -9.73 -12.31 -7.49
N MET A 391 -10.24 -12.41 -6.25
CA MET A 391 -9.93 -13.46 -5.28
C MET A 391 -11.22 -13.91 -4.56
N PRO A 392 -11.97 -14.89 -5.15
CA PRO A 392 -13.27 -15.33 -4.64
C PRO A 392 -13.23 -16.16 -3.36
N THR A 393 -12.19 -16.03 -2.54
CA THR A 393 -12.12 -16.76 -1.26
C THR A 393 -13.25 -16.37 -0.29
N TYR A 394 -13.92 -15.24 -0.52
CA TYR A 394 -15.11 -14.81 0.22
C TYR A 394 -16.39 -15.60 -0.12
N LEU A 395 -16.40 -16.39 -1.21
CA LEU A 395 -17.49 -17.31 -1.56
C LEU A 395 -17.36 -18.66 -0.85
N LYS A 396 -16.23 -18.91 -0.18
CA LYS A 396 -16.02 -20.18 0.51
C LYS A 396 -16.89 -20.29 1.76
N ASP A 397 -17.49 -21.47 1.96
CA ASP A 397 -18.23 -21.84 3.18
C ASP A 397 -19.27 -20.78 3.60
N ARG A 398 -20.25 -20.52 2.71
CA ARG A 398 -21.31 -19.50 2.85
C ARG A 398 -22.69 -20.05 3.24
N PRO A 399 -22.86 -20.57 4.47
CA PRO A 399 -24.16 -21.06 4.94
C PRO A 399 -25.18 -19.93 5.19
N ASP A 400 -24.74 -18.68 5.13
CA ASP A 400 -25.57 -17.48 5.26
C ASP A 400 -26.32 -17.11 3.97
N LEU A 401 -25.92 -17.68 2.82
CA LEU A 401 -26.52 -17.39 1.52
C LEU A 401 -27.56 -18.44 1.11
N SER A 402 -28.61 -18.00 0.43
CA SER A 402 -29.43 -18.89 -0.40
C SER A 402 -28.67 -19.35 -1.65
N GLU A 403 -29.17 -20.40 -2.32
CA GLU A 403 -28.61 -20.87 -3.59
C GLU A 403 -28.58 -19.76 -4.65
N ASP A 404 -29.66 -18.98 -4.77
CA ASP A 404 -29.75 -17.85 -5.72
C ASP A 404 -28.72 -16.74 -5.40
N GLN A 405 -28.55 -16.40 -4.12
CA GLN A 405 -27.57 -15.39 -3.71
C GLN A 405 -26.14 -15.85 -3.98
N PHE A 406 -25.85 -17.12 -3.71
CA PHE A 406 -24.55 -17.71 -4.01
C PHE A 406 -24.29 -17.70 -5.52
N ALA A 407 -25.25 -18.15 -6.33
CA ALA A 407 -25.15 -18.19 -7.78
C ALA A 407 -24.91 -16.79 -8.37
N TYR A 408 -25.65 -15.77 -7.88
CA TYR A 408 -25.43 -14.38 -8.29
C TYR A 408 -24.01 -13.89 -7.99
N LEU A 409 -23.52 -14.08 -6.76
CA LEU A 409 -22.17 -13.63 -6.41
C LEU A 409 -21.07 -14.40 -7.16
N GLN A 410 -21.31 -15.68 -7.46
CA GLN A 410 -20.41 -16.48 -8.30
C GLN A 410 -20.37 -15.93 -9.73
N GLU A 411 -21.53 -15.68 -10.34
CA GLU A 411 -21.62 -15.09 -11.69
C GLU A 411 -20.94 -13.72 -11.76
N GLU A 412 -21.18 -12.85 -10.78
CA GLU A 412 -20.51 -11.53 -10.70
C GLU A 412 -19.00 -11.65 -10.54
N THR A 413 -18.52 -12.67 -9.84
CA THR A 413 -17.07 -12.92 -9.72
C THR A 413 -16.49 -13.40 -11.04
N ASP A 414 -17.14 -14.38 -11.69
CA ASP A 414 -16.62 -15.05 -12.87
C ASP A 414 -16.37 -14.07 -14.02
N LYS A 415 -17.12 -12.97 -14.10
CA LYS A 415 -16.91 -11.86 -15.05
C LYS A 415 -15.53 -11.21 -14.93
N TYR A 416 -14.96 -11.19 -13.73
CA TYR A 416 -13.77 -10.38 -13.38
C TYR A 416 -12.68 -11.20 -12.66
N VAL A 417 -12.77 -12.53 -12.75
CA VAL A 417 -11.84 -13.46 -12.08
C VAL A 417 -10.43 -13.39 -12.65
N GLU A 418 -10.25 -12.89 -13.87
CA GLU A 418 -8.91 -12.67 -14.44
C GLU A 418 -8.27 -11.42 -13.86
N GLY A 419 -8.99 -10.31 -13.82
CA GLY A 419 -8.51 -9.03 -13.31
C GLY A 419 -9.54 -7.93 -13.53
N HIS A 420 -9.54 -6.95 -12.63
CA HIS A 420 -10.44 -5.79 -12.63
C HIS A 420 -9.96 -4.81 -11.58
N TYR A 421 -9.91 -3.53 -11.90
CA TYR A 421 -9.59 -2.50 -10.93
C TYR A 421 -10.17 -1.13 -11.29
N PRO A 422 -10.78 -0.44 -10.32
CA PRO A 422 -11.23 0.91 -10.53
C PRO A 422 -10.20 1.95 -10.10
N MET A 423 -10.34 3.13 -10.68
CA MET A 423 -9.64 4.34 -10.31
C MET A 423 -10.62 5.51 -10.29
N TRP A 424 -10.52 6.36 -9.27
CA TRP A 424 -11.27 7.60 -9.17
C TRP A 424 -10.34 8.80 -9.10
N ARG A 425 -10.92 9.98 -9.28
CA ARG A 425 -10.27 11.27 -9.02
C ARG A 425 -11.20 12.25 -8.34
N THR A 426 -10.63 13.26 -7.68
CA THR A 426 -11.37 14.40 -7.13
C THR A 426 -10.49 15.64 -7.09
N SER A 427 -11.09 16.82 -7.27
CA SER A 427 -10.41 18.12 -7.14
C SER A 427 -10.71 18.83 -5.82
N ASP A 428 -11.79 18.46 -5.15
CA ASP A 428 -12.27 19.11 -3.93
C ASP A 428 -12.24 18.18 -2.70
N GLY A 429 -12.12 16.86 -2.93
CA GLY A 429 -12.14 15.86 -1.89
C GLY A 429 -13.54 15.40 -1.47
N GLU A 430 -14.58 15.89 -2.15
CA GLU A 430 -16.00 15.64 -1.87
C GLU A 430 -16.71 14.99 -3.07
N THR A 431 -16.44 15.49 -4.28
CA THR A 431 -17.00 14.96 -5.53
C THR A 431 -15.97 14.04 -6.18
N TRP A 432 -16.29 12.75 -6.26
CA TRP A 432 -15.39 11.75 -6.84
C TRP A 432 -15.90 11.30 -8.21
N GLU A 433 -15.03 11.43 -9.21
CA GLU A 433 -15.28 11.03 -10.59
C GLU A 433 -14.59 9.70 -10.87
N VAL A 434 -15.26 8.83 -11.62
CA VAL A 434 -14.68 7.57 -12.08
C VAL A 434 -13.72 7.87 -13.24
N VAL A 435 -12.48 7.40 -13.15
CA VAL A 435 -11.55 7.36 -14.29
C VAL A 435 -11.66 6.04 -15.03
N THR A 436 -11.77 4.93 -14.29
CA THR A 436 -12.12 3.61 -14.84
C THR A 436 -12.82 2.77 -13.79
N GLU A 437 -13.74 1.91 -14.22
CA GLU A 437 -14.33 0.86 -13.39
C GLU A 437 -13.60 -0.47 -13.56
N GLU A 438 -13.22 -0.81 -14.80
CA GLU A 438 -12.76 -2.14 -15.18
C GLU A 438 -11.23 -2.24 -15.41
N GLY A 439 -10.52 -1.12 -15.44
CA GLY A 439 -9.09 -1.03 -15.68
C GLY A 439 -8.75 -0.20 -16.92
N ILE A 440 -7.45 -0.04 -17.20
CA ILE A 440 -6.98 0.74 -18.36
C ILE A 440 -7.16 -0.10 -19.65
N PRO A 441 -7.79 0.44 -20.72
CA PRO A 441 -7.92 -0.26 -21.99
C PRO A 441 -6.58 -0.74 -22.55
N GLY A 442 -6.50 -2.02 -22.91
CA GLY A 442 -5.28 -2.63 -23.42
C GLY A 442 -4.26 -3.06 -22.35
N ALA A 443 -4.55 -2.83 -21.06
CA ALA A 443 -3.75 -3.38 -19.98
C ALA A 443 -3.87 -4.89 -19.87
N ASN A 444 -2.87 -5.50 -19.24
CA ASN A 444 -2.86 -6.93 -18.99
C ASN A 444 -4.14 -7.37 -18.25
N PRO A 445 -4.87 -8.38 -18.75
CA PRO A 445 -6.15 -8.80 -18.18
C PRO A 445 -6.02 -9.40 -16.77
N HIS A 446 -4.80 -9.75 -16.34
CA HIS A 446 -4.54 -10.26 -14.99
C HIS A 446 -4.24 -9.15 -13.95
N ASN A 447 -4.30 -7.88 -14.35
CA ASN A 447 -4.19 -6.76 -13.42
C ASN A 447 -5.45 -6.65 -12.56
N TYR A 448 -5.28 -6.53 -11.25
CA TYR A 448 -6.41 -6.67 -10.29
C TYR A 448 -6.52 -5.54 -9.26
N GLY A 449 -5.64 -4.56 -9.35
CA GLY A 449 -5.70 -3.36 -8.53
C GLY A 449 -4.60 -2.38 -8.90
N ILE A 450 -4.71 -1.16 -8.43
CA ILE A 450 -3.65 -0.15 -8.59
C ILE A 450 -2.84 -0.10 -7.30
N ARG A 451 -1.54 -0.41 -7.41
CA ARG A 451 -0.65 -0.50 -6.26
C ARG A 451 0.18 0.74 -6.02
N GLU A 452 0.56 1.44 -7.08
CA GLU A 452 1.24 2.72 -6.97
C GLU A 452 0.63 3.74 -7.93
N ILE A 453 0.59 5.00 -7.47
CA ILE A 453 0.25 6.19 -8.26
C ILE A 453 1.27 7.26 -7.86
N LEU A 454 1.77 8.01 -8.83
CA LEU A 454 2.72 9.09 -8.57
C LEU A 454 2.48 10.23 -9.56
N GLY A 455 2.02 11.37 -9.03
CA GLY A 455 2.04 12.63 -9.77
C GLY A 455 3.44 13.24 -9.77
N THR A 456 3.85 13.75 -10.93
CA THR A 456 5.14 14.43 -11.13
C THR A 456 4.97 15.60 -12.10
N ASP A 457 5.99 16.45 -12.21
CA ASP A 457 6.03 17.50 -13.24
C ASP A 457 6.09 16.94 -14.68
N TYR A 458 6.44 15.65 -14.82
CA TYR A 458 6.45 14.97 -16.12
C TYR A 458 5.08 14.38 -16.48
N GLY A 459 4.25 14.04 -15.49
CA GLY A 459 2.95 13.41 -15.67
C GLY A 459 2.54 12.52 -14.50
N LEU A 460 1.39 11.86 -14.67
CA LEU A 460 0.83 10.91 -13.71
C LEU A 460 1.26 9.48 -14.07
N PHE A 461 2.05 8.85 -13.19
CA PHE A 461 2.35 7.43 -13.30
C PHE A 461 1.33 6.60 -12.54
N VAL A 462 0.78 5.56 -13.19
CA VAL A 462 -0.17 4.60 -12.61
C VAL A 462 0.41 3.20 -12.78
N VAL A 463 0.46 2.44 -11.69
CA VAL A 463 1.09 1.11 -11.66
C VAL A 463 0.10 0.09 -11.13
N PRO A 464 -0.59 -0.63 -12.03
CA PRO A 464 -1.37 -1.80 -11.67
C PRO A 464 -0.52 -2.91 -11.06
N THR A 465 -1.16 -3.79 -10.28
CA THR A 465 -0.55 -5.03 -9.80
C THR A 465 -1.16 -6.20 -10.55
N ASN A 466 -0.30 -7.16 -10.89
CA ASN A 466 -0.66 -8.35 -11.65
C ASN A 466 -0.67 -9.60 -10.76
N LYS A 467 -1.54 -10.55 -11.08
CA LYS A 467 -1.60 -11.86 -10.41
C LYS A 467 -0.41 -12.75 -10.75
N LEU A 468 0.14 -12.57 -11.94
CA LEU A 468 1.12 -13.43 -12.56
C LEU A 468 2.41 -12.64 -12.88
N GLY A 469 3.54 -13.34 -12.89
CA GLY A 469 4.77 -12.82 -13.48
C GLY A 469 4.69 -12.80 -15.01
N ALA A 470 5.62 -12.09 -15.66
CA ALA A 470 5.71 -11.99 -17.11
C ALA A 470 5.87 -13.36 -17.79
N ASN A 471 6.59 -14.30 -17.16
CA ASN A 471 6.74 -15.67 -17.65
C ASN A 471 5.45 -16.52 -17.68
N LYS A 472 4.35 -16.00 -17.12
CA LYS A 472 3.03 -16.63 -17.13
C LYS A 472 1.97 -15.76 -17.82
N GLY A 473 2.40 -14.79 -18.64
CA GLY A 473 1.51 -13.87 -19.34
C GLY A 473 1.01 -12.70 -18.50
N GLY A 474 1.57 -12.48 -17.30
CA GLY A 474 1.35 -11.30 -16.47
C GLY A 474 2.47 -10.28 -16.62
N GLY A 475 2.96 -9.76 -15.49
CA GLY A 475 4.09 -8.83 -15.43
C GLY A 475 3.72 -7.47 -14.83
N LEU A 476 4.75 -6.70 -14.49
CA LEU A 476 4.60 -5.31 -14.08
C LEU A 476 4.28 -4.43 -15.30
N GLU A 477 3.30 -3.54 -15.14
CA GLU A 477 3.00 -2.49 -16.11
C GLU A 477 3.09 -1.13 -15.44
N ILE A 478 3.59 -0.13 -16.18
CA ILE A 478 3.62 1.27 -15.75
C ILE A 478 2.99 2.10 -16.85
N TRP A 479 1.95 2.83 -16.48
CA TRP A 479 1.20 3.71 -17.36
C TRP A 479 1.52 5.15 -17.05
N LEU A 480 1.67 5.98 -18.07
CA LEU A 480 1.94 7.40 -17.92
C LEU A 480 0.84 8.21 -18.60
N GLY A 481 0.19 9.08 -17.83
CA GLY A 481 -0.63 10.17 -18.33
C GLY A 481 0.22 11.41 -18.49
N ASP A 482 0.52 11.78 -19.74
CA ASP A 482 1.23 13.01 -20.08
C ASP A 482 0.49 13.73 -21.22
N LYS A 483 0.01 14.94 -20.92
CA LYS A 483 -0.72 15.79 -21.86
C LYS A 483 0.15 16.40 -22.95
N LYS A 484 1.47 16.27 -22.86
CA LYS A 484 2.42 16.81 -23.86
C LYS A 484 2.58 15.93 -25.08
N LYS A 485 1.99 14.72 -25.10
CA LYS A 485 2.12 13.75 -26.22
C LYS A 485 0.80 13.31 -26.87
N SER A 486 -0.35 13.88 -26.51
CA SER A 486 -1.63 13.63 -27.21
C SER A 486 -1.86 14.52 -28.43
#